data_AF-A0A118JZQ1-F1
#
_entry.id   AF-A0A118JZQ1-F1
#
_cell.length_a   1.000
_cell.length_b   1.000
_cell.length_c   1.000
_cell.angle_alpha   90.00
_cell.angle_beta   90.00
_cell.angle_gamma   90.00
#
_symmetry.space_group_name_H-M   'P 1'
#
loop_
_entity.id
_entity.type
_entity.pdbx_description
1 polymer ?
#
loop_
_entity_poly.entity_id
_entity_poly.type
_entity_poly.pdbx_seq_one_letter_code
_entity_poly.pdbx_strand_id
1 'polypeptide(L)'
;MACSIDLANLGLRFNPLPLTNTTSLNQRRIRPIAFPTSLDLKHPHRRISCSAVDEEQIQQTEENSFSDAENSLISSLIGIQGRGRSASPLQLKTSSSLIEGRWQLIFTTRPGTASPIQRTFVGVDLFSVFQEIYLQTNDPRVSNIVKFSDAIGELKVEAAATIKDGKRILFRFDKAAFAFKFIPFKVPYPVPFRLLGDEAKGWLDTTYLSESGNIRISRGNKGTTFVLQKRTEPRQRLLSAISSGSSVIQAIDEFVSLNQTARKGEQQLVEGEWQMIWSSQMETDSWIENAANGLMGSQIVKENGRLKFLVDILFGFKFSMNGTFEKSGTNVYDVTMDDGAIVVGPYGLPVELVTKFKLEVLYSDDKIRITRGYSNILFVHLRVDR
;
A
#
# COMPACT_ATOMS: atom_id res chain seq x y z
N MET A 1 -11.29 47.18 45.94
CA MET A 1 -10.35 46.28 45.24
C MET A 1 -10.61 44.86 45.73
N ALA A 2 -11.36 44.08 44.96
CA ALA A 2 -11.49 42.64 45.13
C ALA A 2 -11.88 42.10 43.75
N CYS A 3 -10.97 41.39 43.11
CA CYS A 3 -11.18 40.76 41.81
C CYS A 3 -11.40 39.26 42.09
N SER A 4 -12.62 38.79 41.84
CA SER A 4 -12.99 37.38 41.88
C SER A 4 -12.91 36.86 40.45
N ILE A 5 -12.15 35.79 40.23
CA ILE A 5 -11.98 35.16 38.92
C ILE A 5 -13.01 34.03 38.82
N ASP A 6 -13.91 34.18 37.85
CA ASP A 6 -14.89 33.18 37.43
C ASP A 6 -14.21 32.00 36.73
N LEU A 7 -14.62 30.79 37.11
CA LEU A 7 -14.29 29.52 36.49
C LEU A 7 -15.61 28.87 36.07
N ALA A 8 -15.92 28.90 34.78
CA ALA A 8 -17.07 28.16 34.25
C ALA A 8 -16.86 27.67 32.82
N ASN A 9 -17.24 26.40 32.65
CA ASN A 9 -17.73 25.71 31.46
C ASN A 9 -16.72 25.20 30.41
N LEU A 10 -16.71 23.87 30.26
CA LEU A 10 -17.37 23.21 29.12
C LEU A 10 -17.53 21.70 29.42
N GLY A 11 -18.71 21.35 29.93
CA GLY A 11 -19.17 19.96 30.09
C GLY A 11 -19.79 19.44 28.80
N LEU A 12 -19.33 18.28 28.36
CA LEU A 12 -19.86 17.52 27.23
C LEU A 12 -21.28 17.03 27.55
N ARG A 13 -22.29 17.55 26.85
CA ARG A 13 -23.65 17.02 26.87
C ARG A 13 -23.84 16.05 25.69
N PHE A 14 -24.24 14.82 26.01
CA PHE A 14 -24.72 13.82 25.07
C PHE A 14 -26.11 14.20 24.53
N ASN A 15 -26.28 14.22 23.21
CA ASN A 15 -27.59 14.31 22.57
C ASN A 15 -28.24 12.91 22.51
N PRO A 16 -29.50 12.75 22.93
CA PRO A 16 -30.23 11.49 22.79
C PRO A 16 -30.84 11.33 21.40
N LEU A 17 -30.85 10.08 20.91
CA LEU A 17 -31.52 9.62 19.69
C LEU A 17 -33.05 9.86 19.76
N PRO A 18 -33.73 10.13 18.62
CA PRO A 18 -35.18 10.29 18.62
C PRO A 18 -35.90 8.93 18.68
N LEU A 19 -36.81 8.83 19.66
CA LEU A 19 -37.90 7.85 19.72
C LEU A 19 -38.84 8.06 18.52
N THR A 20 -39.26 6.96 17.89
CA THR A 20 -40.50 6.92 17.11
C THR A 20 -41.51 6.01 17.80
N ASN A 21 -42.72 6.55 17.95
CA ASN A 21 -43.79 6.04 18.79
C ASN A 21 -44.40 4.73 18.28
N THR A 22 -44.71 3.88 19.24
CA THR A 22 -45.67 2.78 19.17
C THR A 22 -47.08 3.31 18.96
N THR A 23 -47.80 2.78 17.97
CA THR A 23 -49.28 2.74 17.98
C THR A 23 -49.70 1.28 18.16
N SER A 24 -50.40 1.03 19.26
CA SER A 24 -51.04 -0.23 19.60
C SER A 24 -52.41 -0.32 18.95
N LEU A 25 -52.79 -1.49 18.40
CA LEU A 25 -54.18 -1.93 18.34
C LEU A 25 -54.25 -3.47 18.44
N ASN A 26 -54.76 -3.88 19.61
CA ASN A 26 -55.58 -5.05 19.93
C ASN A 26 -55.19 -6.48 19.52
N GLN A 27 -54.70 -7.19 20.55
CA GLN A 27 -55.04 -8.55 20.99
C GLN A 27 -55.98 -9.40 20.11
N ARG A 28 -55.50 -10.61 19.76
CA ARG A 28 -56.24 -11.87 19.97
C ARG A 28 -55.27 -13.04 20.17
N ARG A 29 -55.56 -13.84 21.21
CA ARG A 29 -54.79 -14.98 21.72
C ARG A 29 -55.15 -16.29 21.00
N ILE A 30 -54.10 -17.08 20.72
CA ILE A 30 -53.95 -18.55 20.89
C ILE A 30 -54.80 -19.49 20.00
N ARG A 31 -54.11 -20.33 19.21
CA ARG A 31 -53.99 -21.81 19.36
C ARG A 31 -53.01 -22.37 18.30
N PRO A 32 -52.10 -23.30 18.63
CA PRO A 32 -51.32 -24.05 17.65
C PRO A 32 -52.10 -25.30 17.20
N ILE A 33 -52.18 -25.52 15.89
CA ILE A 33 -52.72 -26.76 15.31
C ILE A 33 -51.54 -27.56 14.77
N ALA A 34 -51.51 -28.84 15.11
CA ALA A 34 -50.48 -29.79 14.74
C ALA A 34 -50.91 -30.73 13.59
N PHE A 35 -49.89 -31.27 12.90
CA PHE A 35 -49.84 -32.45 12.01
C PHE A 35 -50.40 -32.30 10.57
N PRO A 36 -50.03 -33.18 9.58
CA PRO A 36 -49.18 -34.38 9.63
C PRO A 36 -48.17 -34.55 8.46
N THR A 37 -47.46 -35.66 8.59
CA THR A 37 -46.56 -36.48 7.75
C THR A 37 -47.05 -36.84 6.32
N SER A 38 -46.06 -36.92 5.41
CA SER A 38 -45.82 -37.92 4.33
C SER A 38 -46.69 -38.06 3.07
N LEU A 39 -45.97 -38.28 1.93
CA LEU A 39 -46.32 -38.95 0.66
C LEU A 39 -47.18 -38.11 -0.33
N ASP A 40 -47.01 -38.07 -1.66
CA ASP A 40 -46.17 -38.83 -2.60
C ASP A 40 -46.20 -38.19 -4.03
N LEU A 41 -45.31 -38.69 -4.90
CA LEU A 41 -45.43 -38.83 -6.38
C LEU A 41 -45.27 -37.64 -7.39
N LYS A 42 -44.13 -37.73 -8.12
CA LYS A 42 -43.94 -37.80 -9.61
C LYS A 42 -43.66 -36.55 -10.49
N HIS A 43 -42.34 -36.42 -10.83
CA HIS A 43 -41.68 -36.51 -12.16
C HIS A 43 -42.03 -35.49 -13.30
N PRO A 44 -41.16 -35.20 -14.32
CA PRO A 44 -39.82 -35.74 -14.61
C PRO A 44 -38.75 -34.78 -15.27
N HIS A 45 -37.56 -35.35 -15.51
CA HIS A 45 -36.55 -35.10 -16.56
C HIS A 45 -35.84 -33.73 -16.71
N ARG A 46 -34.57 -33.70 -16.27
CA ARG A 46 -33.44 -33.35 -17.17
C ARG A 46 -32.15 -34.03 -16.71
N ARG A 47 -31.82 -35.18 -17.31
CA ARG A 47 -30.45 -35.71 -17.29
C ARG A 47 -29.65 -34.89 -18.30
N ILE A 48 -28.58 -34.25 -17.86
CA ILE A 48 -27.47 -33.92 -18.75
C ILE A 48 -26.32 -34.80 -18.29
N SER A 49 -26.02 -35.78 -19.14
CA SER A 49 -24.81 -36.57 -19.15
C SER A 49 -23.68 -35.66 -19.60
N CYS A 50 -22.59 -35.59 -18.82
CA CYS A 50 -21.33 -35.06 -19.30
C CYS A 50 -20.45 -36.26 -19.61
N SER A 51 -20.33 -36.55 -20.91
CA SER A 51 -19.36 -37.46 -21.50
C SER A 51 -17.94 -36.93 -21.30
N ALA A 52 -17.03 -37.81 -20.90
CA ALA A 52 -15.60 -37.61 -21.01
C ALA A 52 -15.21 -37.64 -22.48
N VAL A 53 -14.57 -36.57 -22.98
CA VAL A 53 -13.87 -36.54 -24.26
C VAL A 53 -12.74 -35.51 -24.18
N ASP A 54 -11.54 -36.04 -24.37
CA ASP A 54 -10.32 -35.49 -24.98
C ASP A 54 -9.58 -34.30 -24.34
N GLU A 55 -8.47 -34.67 -23.70
CA GLU A 55 -7.21 -33.94 -23.76
C GLU A 55 -6.79 -33.84 -25.23
N GLU A 56 -6.92 -32.67 -25.85
CA GLU A 56 -5.91 -32.10 -26.74
C GLU A 56 -6.27 -30.68 -27.22
N GLN A 57 -5.24 -29.82 -27.19
CA GLN A 57 -5.09 -28.57 -27.95
C GLN A 57 -5.90 -27.33 -27.53
N ILE A 58 -5.28 -26.53 -26.65
CA ILE A 58 -5.19 -25.07 -26.82
C ILE A 58 -3.69 -24.76 -26.81
N GLN A 59 -3.04 -24.81 -27.97
CA GLN A 59 -2.72 -23.67 -28.82
C GLN A 59 -1.81 -22.65 -28.12
N GLN A 60 -0.57 -22.66 -28.59
CA GLN A 60 0.54 -21.79 -28.22
C GLN A 60 0.10 -20.33 -28.12
N THR A 61 0.05 -19.83 -26.89
CA THR A 61 0.31 -18.42 -26.63
C THR A 61 1.75 -18.39 -26.14
N GLU A 62 2.62 -17.60 -26.78
CA GLU A 62 3.93 -17.25 -26.22
C GLU A 62 3.68 -16.51 -24.90
N GLU A 63 3.53 -17.27 -23.82
CA GLU A 63 3.51 -16.71 -22.47
C GLU A 63 4.94 -16.36 -22.12
N ASN A 64 5.16 -15.08 -21.76
CA ASN A 64 6.33 -14.63 -21.03
C ASN A 64 6.64 -15.65 -19.93
N SER A 65 7.65 -16.50 -20.16
CA SER A 65 8.00 -17.55 -19.22
C SER A 65 8.49 -16.86 -17.95
N PHE A 66 7.74 -17.02 -16.86
CA PHE A 66 8.17 -16.62 -15.54
C PHE A 66 9.55 -17.24 -15.26
N SER A 67 10.47 -16.45 -14.69
CA SER A 67 11.75 -16.95 -14.20
C SER A 67 11.55 -18.06 -13.16
N ASP A 68 12.59 -18.87 -12.91
CA ASP A 68 12.52 -19.93 -11.88
C ASP A 68 12.12 -19.40 -10.50
N ALA A 69 12.56 -18.18 -10.16
CA ALA A 69 12.18 -17.48 -8.93
C ALA A 69 10.69 -17.09 -8.93
N GLU A 70 10.15 -16.63 -10.06
CA GLU A 70 8.74 -16.29 -10.22
C GLU A 70 7.86 -17.55 -10.22
N ASN A 71 8.27 -18.63 -10.88
CA ASN A 71 7.59 -19.93 -10.81
C ASN A 71 7.60 -20.51 -9.39
N SER A 72 8.68 -20.34 -8.64
CA SER A 72 8.75 -20.71 -7.22
C SER A 72 7.80 -19.87 -6.35
N LEU A 73 7.64 -18.58 -6.68
CA LEU A 73 6.70 -17.69 -5.99
C LEU A 73 5.25 -18.07 -6.33
N ILE A 74 4.95 -18.28 -7.61
CA ILE A 74 3.62 -18.65 -8.12
C ILE A 74 3.17 -19.99 -7.55
N SER A 75 4.01 -21.03 -7.58
CA SER A 75 3.70 -22.33 -6.97
C SER A 75 3.45 -22.22 -5.46
N SER A 76 4.22 -21.37 -4.78
CA SER A 76 3.99 -21.05 -3.35
C SER A 76 2.65 -20.34 -3.13
N LEU A 77 2.27 -19.41 -4.02
CA LEU A 77 1.01 -18.66 -3.99
C LEU A 77 -0.22 -19.53 -4.33
N ILE A 78 -0.11 -20.45 -5.29
CA ILE A 78 -1.18 -21.37 -5.68
C ILE A 78 -1.52 -22.33 -4.53
N GLY A 79 -0.51 -22.75 -3.74
CA GLY A 79 -0.72 -23.55 -2.53
C GLY A 79 -1.50 -22.84 -1.39
N ILE A 80 -1.76 -21.54 -1.51
CA ILE A 80 -2.38 -20.70 -0.46
C ILE A 80 -3.91 -20.64 -0.56
N GLN A 81 -4.53 -21.02 -1.70
CA GLN A 81 -5.99 -20.95 -1.88
C GLN A 81 -6.79 -22.04 -1.12
N GLY A 82 -6.11 -23.02 -0.49
CA GLY A 82 -6.76 -24.08 0.27
C GLY A 82 -6.92 -23.78 1.77
N ARG A 83 -8.16 -23.64 2.25
CA ARG A 83 -8.47 -23.80 3.69
C ARG A 83 -8.10 -25.23 4.11
N GLY A 84 -6.98 -25.39 4.82
CA GLY A 84 -6.72 -26.60 5.61
C GLY A 84 -5.92 -27.74 4.96
N ARG A 85 -5.09 -27.51 3.94
CA ARG A 85 -4.14 -28.55 3.47
C ARG A 85 -2.69 -28.05 3.48
N SER A 86 -1.77 -29.00 3.72
CA SER A 86 -0.37 -28.84 4.11
C SER A 86 0.39 -27.70 3.46
N ALA A 87 1.32 -27.11 4.21
CA ALA A 87 2.39 -26.28 3.66
C ALA A 87 3.05 -27.00 2.46
N SER A 88 3.44 -26.23 1.44
CA SER A 88 4.33 -26.69 0.38
C SER A 88 5.43 -27.61 0.96
N PRO A 89 5.75 -28.76 0.32
CA PRO A 89 6.84 -29.65 0.76
C PRO A 89 8.19 -28.93 0.86
N LEU A 90 8.35 -27.83 0.10
CA LEU A 90 9.53 -26.97 0.11
C LEU A 90 9.48 -25.96 1.27
N GLN A 91 9.45 -26.46 2.52
CA GLN A 91 9.68 -25.60 3.68
C GLN A 91 11.17 -25.26 3.77
N LEU A 92 11.51 -23.98 3.56
CA LEU A 92 12.86 -23.47 3.73
C LEU A 92 13.31 -23.61 5.19
N LYS A 93 14.59 -23.95 5.38
CA LYS A 93 15.17 -24.09 6.72
C LYS A 93 15.19 -22.72 7.41
N THR A 94 14.54 -22.64 8.57
CA THR A 94 14.50 -21.46 9.44
C THR A 94 15.84 -21.18 10.12
N SER A 95 16.84 -22.02 9.87
CA SER A 95 18.25 -21.81 10.24
C SER A 95 18.98 -20.78 9.37
N SER A 96 18.37 -20.26 8.30
CA SER A 96 18.98 -19.19 7.51
C SER A 96 18.95 -17.87 8.28
N SER A 97 20.11 -17.21 8.42
CA SER A 97 20.21 -15.85 8.99
C SER A 97 19.39 -14.82 8.20
N LEU A 98 19.02 -15.12 6.96
CA LEU A 98 18.19 -14.26 6.11
C LEU A 98 16.79 -14.01 6.70
N ILE A 99 16.25 -14.91 7.52
CA ILE A 99 14.92 -14.74 8.12
C ILE A 99 14.89 -13.65 9.21
N GLU A 100 16.02 -13.36 9.84
CA GLU A 100 16.10 -12.42 10.97
C GLU A 100 16.01 -10.97 10.53
N GLY A 101 15.28 -10.13 11.25
CA GLY A 101 15.15 -8.70 10.98
C GLY A 101 13.71 -8.22 11.03
N ARG A 102 13.49 -6.98 10.59
CA ARG A 102 12.17 -6.33 10.55
C ARG A 102 11.54 -6.51 9.18
N TRP A 103 10.30 -7.00 9.15
CA TRP A 103 9.56 -7.32 7.94
C TRP A 103 8.25 -6.54 7.88
N GLN A 104 8.00 -5.78 6.83
CA GLN A 104 6.74 -5.09 6.61
C GLN A 104 5.71 -6.03 5.96
N LEU A 105 4.50 -6.05 6.49
CA LEU A 105 3.38 -6.79 5.92
C LEU A 105 2.89 -6.11 4.63
N ILE A 106 2.90 -6.84 3.52
CA ILE A 106 2.37 -6.38 2.22
C ILE A 106 0.97 -6.96 1.97
N PHE A 107 0.76 -8.22 2.36
CA PHE A 107 -0.51 -8.91 2.12
C PHE A 107 -0.83 -9.93 3.22
N THR A 108 -2.12 -10.11 3.51
CA THR A 108 -2.62 -11.15 4.41
C THR A 108 -3.96 -11.72 3.96
N THR A 109 -4.15 -13.04 4.12
CA THR A 109 -5.43 -13.72 3.80
C THR A 109 -6.52 -13.47 4.85
N ARG A 110 -6.20 -12.82 5.96
CA ARG A 110 -7.17 -12.39 6.97
C ARG A 110 -6.87 -10.97 7.42
N PRO A 111 -7.32 -9.95 6.67
CA PRO A 111 -7.12 -8.56 7.05
C PRO A 111 -7.61 -8.29 8.47
N GLY A 112 -8.77 -8.83 8.89
CA GLY A 112 -9.34 -8.65 10.23
C GLY A 112 -8.74 -9.45 11.39
N THR A 113 -7.63 -10.17 11.18
CA THR A 113 -6.89 -10.88 12.27
C THR A 113 -5.55 -10.24 12.62
N ALA A 114 -5.16 -9.17 11.92
CA ALA A 114 -3.99 -8.39 12.28
C ALA A 114 -4.35 -7.42 13.42
N SER A 115 -4.64 -7.99 14.60
CA SER A 115 -5.00 -7.31 15.86
C SER A 115 -6.42 -6.71 15.93
N PRO A 116 -7.20 -6.97 17.01
CA PRO A 116 -8.46 -6.27 17.33
C PRO A 116 -8.40 -4.73 17.30
N ILE A 117 -7.20 -4.15 17.36
CA ILE A 117 -6.93 -2.71 17.26
C ILE A 117 -7.29 -2.14 15.87
N GLN A 118 -7.45 -2.99 14.85
CA GLN A 118 -7.96 -2.60 13.52
C GLN A 118 -9.38 -2.02 13.54
N ARG A 119 -10.15 -2.24 14.61
CA ARG A 119 -11.56 -1.79 14.71
C ARG A 119 -11.75 -0.50 15.52
N THR A 120 -10.73 0.05 16.17
CA THR A 120 -10.92 1.13 17.16
C THR A 120 -10.41 2.51 16.73
N PHE A 121 -9.63 2.62 15.65
CA PHE A 121 -9.17 3.94 15.15
C PHE A 121 -9.49 4.10 13.65
N VAL A 122 -10.68 4.62 13.36
CA VAL A 122 -11.18 4.95 12.01
C VAL A 122 -10.88 6.41 11.62
N GLY A 123 -9.71 6.92 12.00
CA GLY A 123 -9.37 8.33 11.75
C GLY A 123 -7.88 8.64 11.58
N VAL A 124 -7.04 7.63 11.33
CA VAL A 124 -5.62 7.82 11.00
C VAL A 124 -5.32 7.05 9.73
N ASP A 125 -4.76 7.74 8.75
CA ASP A 125 -4.40 7.18 7.46
C ASP A 125 -3.43 6.00 7.62
N LEU A 126 -3.80 4.85 7.02
CA LEU A 126 -2.96 3.68 6.71
C LEU A 126 -1.94 3.23 7.79
N PHE A 127 -2.34 2.34 8.70
CA PHE A 127 -1.42 1.66 9.62
C PHE A 127 -0.42 0.75 8.89
N SER A 128 0.88 0.92 9.17
CA SER A 128 1.91 -0.02 8.70
C SER A 128 2.14 -1.13 9.72
N VAL A 129 2.03 -2.38 9.29
CA VAL A 129 2.25 -3.55 10.16
C VAL A 129 3.62 -4.15 9.87
N PHE A 130 4.39 -4.41 10.92
CA PHE A 130 5.69 -5.07 10.84
C PHE A 130 5.74 -6.31 11.72
N GLN A 131 6.64 -7.22 11.36
CA GLN A 131 7.01 -8.37 12.15
C GLN A 131 8.54 -8.44 12.24
N GLU A 132 9.06 -8.35 13.46
CA GLU A 132 10.46 -8.59 13.76
C GLU A 132 10.68 -10.05 14.15
N ILE A 133 11.72 -10.68 13.60
CA ILE A 133 12.15 -12.03 13.99
C ILE A 133 13.63 -11.97 14.33
N TYR A 134 13.99 -12.36 15.55
CA TYR A 134 15.38 -12.49 16.00
C TYR A 134 15.48 -13.80 16.79
N LEU A 135 16.11 -14.81 16.23
CA LEU A 135 16.18 -16.17 16.76
C LEU A 135 17.60 -16.55 17.26
N GLN A 136 18.63 -15.86 16.77
CA GLN A 136 20.05 -16.09 17.05
C GLN A 136 20.56 -15.13 18.14
N THR A 137 19.77 -14.93 19.19
CA THR A 137 20.10 -14.06 20.32
C THR A 137 19.91 -14.80 21.65
N ASN A 138 20.39 -14.22 22.75
CA ASN A 138 20.17 -14.79 24.10
C ASN A 138 18.70 -14.73 24.55
N ASP A 139 17.86 -13.92 23.89
CA ASP A 139 16.42 -13.82 24.13
C ASP A 139 15.69 -13.86 22.77
N PRO A 140 15.52 -15.05 22.16
CA PRO A 140 14.89 -15.20 20.86
C PRO A 140 13.45 -14.69 20.88
N ARG A 141 13.09 -13.83 19.92
CA ARG A 141 11.78 -13.17 19.87
C ARG A 141 11.18 -13.08 18.47
N VAL A 142 9.85 -13.14 18.47
CA VAL A 142 9.00 -12.67 17.37
C VAL A 142 8.18 -11.51 17.90
N SER A 143 8.24 -10.36 17.24
CA SER A 143 7.51 -9.16 17.66
C SER A 143 6.63 -8.64 16.54
N ASN A 144 5.35 -8.43 16.82
CA ASN A 144 4.43 -7.77 15.90
C ASN A 144 4.33 -6.28 16.28
N ILE A 145 4.45 -5.40 15.29
CA ILE A 145 4.46 -3.96 15.49
C ILE A 145 3.38 -3.36 14.60
N VAL A 146 2.51 -2.56 15.20
CA VAL A 146 1.56 -1.71 14.47
C VAL A 146 2.06 -0.27 14.59
N LYS A 147 2.56 0.30 13.49
CA LYS A 147 2.98 1.69 13.42
C LYS A 147 1.77 2.54 13.09
N PHE A 148 1.43 3.47 14.00
CA PHE A 148 0.31 4.39 13.84
C PHE A 148 0.65 5.47 12.82
N SER A 149 1.80 6.12 13.00
CA SER A 149 2.42 7.06 12.07
C SER A 149 3.80 7.45 12.61
N ASP A 150 4.57 8.20 11.84
CA ASP A 150 5.84 8.76 12.32
C ASP A 150 5.67 9.84 13.41
N ALA A 151 4.51 10.50 13.45
CA ALA A 151 4.21 11.53 14.45
C ALA A 151 3.62 10.94 15.76
N ILE A 152 2.88 9.83 15.67
CA ILE A 152 2.17 9.26 16.82
C ILE A 152 3.04 8.23 17.54
N GLY A 153 3.56 7.23 16.81
CA GLY A 153 4.32 6.13 17.39
C GLY A 153 3.80 4.75 16.97
N GLU A 154 4.00 3.75 17.83
CA GLU A 154 3.72 2.34 17.52
C GLU A 154 3.28 1.52 18.74
N LEU A 155 2.56 0.43 18.49
CA LEU A 155 2.23 -0.62 19.45
C LEU A 155 3.04 -1.87 19.10
N LYS A 156 3.93 -2.27 20.00
CA LYS A 156 4.77 -3.46 19.86
C LYS A 156 4.29 -4.56 20.81
N VAL A 157 4.03 -5.74 20.26
CA VAL A 157 3.67 -6.96 20.98
C VAL A 157 4.79 -7.97 20.75
N GLU A 158 5.42 -8.44 21.81
CA GLU A 158 6.59 -9.31 21.75
C GLU A 158 6.25 -10.70 22.27
N ALA A 159 6.85 -11.71 21.64
CA ALA A 159 6.72 -13.10 22.02
C ALA A 159 8.09 -13.75 22.13
N ALA A 160 8.34 -14.45 23.24
CA ALA A 160 9.48 -15.35 23.35
C ALA A 160 9.32 -16.48 22.32
N ALA A 161 10.40 -16.78 21.59
CA ALA A 161 10.39 -17.69 20.44
C ALA A 161 11.34 -18.87 20.62
N THR A 162 11.04 -19.99 19.96
CA THR A 162 11.91 -21.18 19.88
C THR A 162 11.75 -21.83 18.52
N ILE A 163 12.79 -22.49 18.02
CA ILE A 163 12.75 -23.21 16.74
C ILE A 163 12.43 -24.68 17.03
N LYS A 164 11.40 -25.20 16.38
CA LYS A 164 11.02 -26.62 16.36
C LYS A 164 11.41 -27.24 15.01
N ASP A 165 12.07 -28.39 15.05
CA ASP A 165 12.45 -29.21 13.89
C ASP A 165 13.28 -28.45 12.83
N GLY A 166 13.99 -27.38 13.22
CA GLY A 166 14.75 -26.52 12.31
C GLY A 166 13.92 -25.69 11.32
N LYS A 167 12.59 -25.68 11.46
CA LYS A 167 11.65 -25.10 10.49
C LYS A 167 10.55 -24.26 11.15
N ARG A 168 9.85 -24.78 12.14
CA ARG A 168 8.70 -24.08 12.72
C ARG A 168 9.15 -23.14 13.84
N ILE A 169 8.74 -21.88 13.80
CA ILE A 169 8.95 -20.95 14.91
C ILE A 169 7.75 -21.08 15.84
N LEU A 170 7.98 -21.58 17.06
CA LEU A 170 7.00 -21.52 18.15
C LEU A 170 7.20 -20.22 18.91
N PHE A 171 6.12 -19.54 19.25
CA PHE A 171 6.21 -18.30 20.03
C PHE A 171 5.11 -18.21 21.08
N ARG A 172 5.38 -17.44 22.14
CA ARG A 172 4.41 -17.13 23.19
C ARG A 172 4.51 -15.65 23.57
N PHE A 173 3.44 -14.91 23.35
CA PHE A 173 3.37 -13.50 23.72
C PHE A 173 3.57 -13.31 25.22
N ASP A 174 4.45 -12.37 25.59
CA ASP A 174 4.84 -12.13 26.98
C ASP A 174 4.98 -10.64 27.32
N LYS A 175 5.10 -9.75 26.32
CA LYS A 175 5.23 -8.29 26.52
C LYS A 175 4.43 -7.54 25.48
N ALA A 176 3.92 -6.37 25.86
CA ALA A 176 3.43 -5.40 24.90
C ALA A 176 3.51 -3.98 25.47
N ALA A 177 3.80 -3.01 24.61
CA ALA A 177 3.87 -1.61 24.99
C ALA A 177 3.56 -0.70 23.81
N PHE A 178 2.98 0.46 24.11
CA PHE A 178 2.95 1.60 23.22
C PHE A 178 4.23 2.41 23.38
N ALA A 179 4.84 2.74 22.24
CA ALA A 179 5.93 3.69 22.14
C ALA A 179 5.41 4.92 21.39
N PHE A 180 5.03 5.96 22.14
CA PHE A 180 4.56 7.22 21.58
C PHE A 180 5.73 8.17 21.35
N LYS A 181 5.71 8.90 20.22
CA LYS A 181 6.82 9.80 19.86
C LYS A 181 6.84 11.11 20.67
N PHE A 182 5.70 11.47 21.26
CA PHE A 182 5.51 12.70 22.03
C PHE A 182 5.80 12.56 23.53
N ILE A 183 6.19 11.36 24.01
CA ILE A 183 6.63 11.15 25.40
C ILE A 183 7.93 10.34 25.46
N PRO A 184 8.78 10.55 26.49
CA PRO A 184 10.09 9.90 26.57
C PRO A 184 10.06 8.46 27.14
N PHE A 185 8.88 7.91 27.47
CA PHE A 185 8.73 6.59 28.06
C PHE A 185 7.70 5.72 27.34
N LYS A 186 7.83 4.40 27.46
CA LYS A 186 6.89 3.43 26.89
C LYS A 186 5.73 3.19 27.86
N VAL A 187 4.51 3.13 27.34
CA VAL A 187 3.31 2.81 28.12
C VAL A 187 3.01 1.32 27.97
N PRO A 188 3.03 0.52 29.05
CA PRO A 188 2.74 -0.91 28.94
C PRO A 188 1.30 -1.13 28.46
N TYR A 189 1.11 -2.05 27.51
CA TYR A 189 -0.22 -2.42 27.04
C TYR A 189 -0.87 -3.37 28.07
N PRO A 190 -2.07 -3.08 28.59
CA PRO A 190 -2.65 -3.77 29.74
C PRO A 190 -3.24 -5.14 29.38
N VAL A 191 -2.43 -6.01 28.77
CA VAL A 191 -2.79 -7.39 28.46
C VAL A 191 -2.10 -8.33 29.45
N PRO A 192 -2.86 -9.10 30.25
CA PRO A 192 -2.30 -10.04 31.19
C PRO A 192 -1.89 -11.33 30.46
N PHE A 193 -0.78 -11.31 29.71
CA PHE A 193 -0.34 -12.46 28.90
C PHE A 193 -0.21 -13.76 29.70
N ARG A 194 0.10 -13.67 30.99
CA ARG A 194 0.19 -14.82 31.91
C ARG A 194 -1.16 -15.53 32.13
N LEU A 195 -2.28 -14.81 32.01
CA LEU A 195 -3.63 -15.36 32.19
C LEU A 195 -4.21 -15.93 30.90
N LEU A 196 -3.63 -15.61 29.73
CA LEU A 196 -4.12 -16.07 28.42
C LEU A 196 -3.76 -17.52 28.10
N GLY A 197 -2.91 -18.17 28.90
CA GLY A 197 -2.57 -19.58 28.75
C GLY A 197 -2.15 -19.96 27.33
N ASP A 198 -2.90 -20.85 26.69
CA ASP A 198 -2.63 -21.32 25.33
C ASP A 198 -3.01 -20.31 24.24
N GLU A 199 -3.83 -19.30 24.54
CA GLU A 199 -4.21 -18.27 23.57
C GLU A 199 -3.03 -17.35 23.22
N ALA A 200 -2.09 -17.16 24.15
CA ALA A 200 -0.87 -16.40 23.92
C ALA A 200 0.16 -17.18 23.07
N LYS A 201 -0.07 -18.48 22.80
CA LYS A 201 0.83 -19.33 22.04
C LYS A 201 0.47 -19.33 20.55
N GLY A 202 1.49 -19.37 19.72
CA GLY A 202 1.34 -19.49 18.27
C GLY A 202 2.53 -20.16 17.61
N TRP A 203 2.38 -20.37 16.31
CA TRP A 203 3.46 -20.84 15.47
C TRP A 203 3.45 -20.11 14.13
N LEU A 204 4.64 -20.02 13.53
CA LEU A 204 4.89 -19.46 12.22
C LEU A 204 5.74 -20.43 11.40
N ASP A 205 5.26 -20.78 10.22
CA ASP A 205 6.03 -21.53 9.21
C ASP A 205 6.36 -20.59 8.05
N THR A 206 7.64 -20.45 7.71
CA THR A 206 8.03 -19.74 6.49
C THR A 206 8.01 -20.71 5.32
N THR A 207 7.06 -20.50 4.40
CA THR A 207 6.85 -21.37 3.23
C THR A 207 7.64 -20.91 2.01
N TYR A 208 8.08 -19.65 2.00
CA TYR A 208 8.95 -19.09 0.98
C TYR A 208 9.82 -17.99 1.58
N LEU A 209 11.08 -17.93 1.18
CA LEU A 209 12.03 -16.86 1.48
C LEU A 209 12.85 -16.66 0.21
N SER A 210 12.79 -15.47 -0.38
CA SER A 210 13.56 -15.13 -1.58
C SER A 210 15.05 -15.30 -1.32
N GLU A 211 15.84 -15.65 -2.34
CA GLU A 211 17.30 -15.80 -2.23
C GLU A 211 17.99 -14.54 -1.68
N SER A 212 17.51 -13.35 -2.06
CA SER A 212 18.00 -12.07 -1.55
C SER A 212 17.62 -11.78 -0.09
N GLY A 213 16.78 -12.62 0.52
CA GLY A 213 16.27 -12.42 1.88
C GLY A 213 15.33 -11.22 2.04
N ASN A 214 14.75 -10.71 0.94
CA ASN A 214 13.94 -9.50 0.96
C ASN A 214 12.43 -9.76 0.94
N ILE A 215 11.95 -10.91 0.47
CA ILE A 215 10.54 -11.30 0.49
C ILE A 215 10.38 -12.62 1.23
N ARG A 216 9.36 -12.74 2.08
CA ARG A 216 8.97 -14.02 2.68
C ARG A 216 7.47 -14.22 2.65
N ILE A 217 7.06 -15.47 2.51
CA ILE A 217 5.69 -15.91 2.73
C ILE A 217 5.69 -16.79 3.96
N SER A 218 4.80 -16.51 4.90
CA SER A 218 4.69 -17.27 6.14
C SER A 218 3.24 -17.61 6.47
N ARG A 219 3.03 -18.76 7.11
CA ARG A 219 1.73 -19.23 7.57
C ARG A 219 1.68 -19.24 9.09
N GLY A 220 0.65 -18.65 9.65
CA GLY A 220 0.40 -18.65 11.09
C GLY A 220 -0.52 -19.79 11.54
N ASN A 221 -0.53 -20.05 12.85
CA ASN A 221 -1.36 -21.07 13.51
C ASN A 221 -2.87 -21.01 13.24
N LYS A 222 -3.42 -19.83 12.95
CA LYS A 222 -4.83 -19.67 12.57
C LYS A 222 -5.07 -19.91 11.08
N GLY A 223 -4.09 -20.41 10.33
CA GLY A 223 -4.17 -20.60 8.89
C GLY A 223 -4.12 -19.29 8.09
N THR A 224 -3.71 -18.19 8.72
CA THR A 224 -3.44 -16.91 8.05
C THR A 224 -2.13 -17.00 7.30
N THR A 225 -2.11 -16.52 6.06
CA THR A 225 -0.90 -16.38 5.26
C THR A 225 -0.51 -14.91 5.25
N PHE A 226 0.78 -14.65 5.40
CA PHE A 226 1.39 -13.34 5.40
C PHE A 226 2.43 -13.29 4.29
N VAL A 227 2.39 -12.25 3.47
CA VAL A 227 3.48 -11.88 2.56
C VAL A 227 4.15 -10.67 3.16
N LEU A 228 5.44 -10.78 3.46
CA LEU A 228 6.21 -9.72 4.10
C LEU A 228 7.49 -9.40 3.33
N GLN A 229 7.94 -8.16 3.46
CA GLN A 229 9.16 -7.65 2.84
C GLN A 229 10.09 -7.02 3.87
N LYS A 230 11.37 -7.42 3.85
CA LYS A 230 12.39 -7.00 4.83
C LYS A 230 13.00 -5.64 4.51
N ARG A 231 13.27 -5.42 3.22
CA ARG A 231 13.80 -4.16 2.68
C ARG A 231 12.77 -3.63 1.70
N THR A 232 12.15 -2.52 2.05
CA THR A 232 11.42 -1.71 1.07
C THR A 232 12.45 -0.95 0.26
N GLU A 233 12.50 -1.20 -1.03
CA GLU A 233 13.38 -0.47 -1.94
C GLU A 233 13.12 1.04 -1.81
N PRO A 234 14.12 1.92 -1.93
CA PRO A 234 13.93 3.37 -1.83
C PRO A 234 12.75 3.86 -2.69
N ARG A 235 12.59 3.31 -3.90
CA ARG A 235 11.49 3.63 -4.81
C ARG A 235 10.13 3.27 -4.23
N GLN A 236 10.00 2.10 -3.61
CA GLN A 236 8.74 1.66 -2.99
C GLN A 236 8.37 2.53 -1.80
N ARG A 237 9.35 2.98 -1.01
CA ARG A 237 9.12 3.92 0.09
C ARG A 237 8.60 5.26 -0.41
N LEU A 238 9.20 5.78 -1.48
CA LEU A 238 8.71 7.00 -2.16
C LEU A 238 7.27 6.84 -2.65
N LEU A 239 6.96 5.76 -3.38
CA LEU A 239 5.62 5.51 -3.90
C LEU A 239 4.59 5.30 -2.78
N SER A 240 4.98 4.63 -1.69
CA SER A 240 4.12 4.49 -0.51
C SER A 240 3.82 5.83 0.15
N ALA A 241 4.83 6.70 0.30
CA ALA A 241 4.66 8.04 0.86
C ALA A 241 3.72 8.90 0.00
N ILE A 242 3.87 8.83 -1.33
CA ILE A 242 2.98 9.49 -2.29
C ILE A 242 1.55 8.98 -2.12
N SER A 243 1.36 7.65 -2.09
CA SER A 243 0.03 7.04 -1.95
C SER A 243 -0.62 7.35 -0.61
N SER A 244 0.15 7.53 0.47
CA SER A 244 -0.37 7.89 1.79
C SER A 244 -0.51 9.40 2.01
N GLY A 245 -0.03 10.23 1.08
CA GLY A 245 -0.01 11.68 1.20
C GLY A 245 0.85 12.21 2.36
N SER A 246 1.74 11.39 2.93
CA SER A 246 2.47 11.72 4.15
C SER A 246 3.98 11.56 3.98
N SER A 247 4.74 12.53 4.50
CA SER A 247 6.21 12.54 4.48
C SER A 247 6.84 12.42 3.07
N VAL A 248 6.14 12.87 2.01
CA VAL A 248 6.59 12.71 0.61
C VAL A 248 7.92 13.41 0.34
N ILE A 249 8.09 14.65 0.81
CA ILE A 249 9.34 15.42 0.62
C ILE A 249 10.53 14.69 1.26
N GLN A 250 10.36 14.18 2.49
CA GLN A 250 11.41 13.41 3.17
C GLN A 250 11.77 12.14 2.40
N ALA A 251 10.77 11.45 1.84
CA ALA A 251 10.99 10.26 1.03
C ALA A 251 11.70 10.59 -0.30
N ILE A 252 11.42 11.74 -0.92
CA ILE A 252 12.14 12.24 -2.11
C ILE A 252 13.61 12.50 -1.76
N ASP A 253 13.89 13.26 -0.71
CA ASP A 253 15.25 13.62 -0.31
C ASP A 253 16.08 12.36 0.00
N GLU A 254 15.50 11.41 0.72
CA GLU A 254 16.13 10.12 0.99
C GLU A 254 16.40 9.36 -0.33
N PHE A 255 15.39 9.27 -1.21
CA PHE A 255 15.51 8.55 -2.47
C PHE A 255 16.60 9.13 -3.38
N VAL A 256 16.63 10.46 -3.53
CA VAL A 256 17.62 11.16 -4.35
C VAL A 256 19.02 10.98 -3.77
N SER A 257 19.19 11.19 -2.47
CA SER A 257 20.49 11.04 -1.78
C SER A 257 21.08 9.63 -1.93
N LEU A 258 20.28 8.60 -1.71
CA LEU A 258 20.72 7.20 -1.84
C LEU A 258 21.16 6.86 -3.27
N ASN A 259 20.49 7.41 -4.28
CA ASN A 259 20.80 7.09 -5.68
C ASN A 259 21.89 7.97 -6.30
N GLN A 260 22.10 9.19 -5.81
CA GLN A 260 23.21 10.05 -6.25
C GLN A 260 24.57 9.44 -5.92
N THR A 261 24.69 8.78 -4.77
CA THR A 261 25.95 8.10 -4.38
C THR A 261 26.26 6.88 -5.25
N ALA A 262 25.23 6.19 -5.75
CA ALA A 262 25.35 4.99 -6.56
C ALA A 262 25.58 5.27 -8.06
N ARG A 263 25.08 6.40 -8.58
CA ARG A 263 25.21 6.78 -9.99
C ARG A 263 26.05 8.04 -10.15
N LYS A 264 27.36 7.86 -10.40
CA LYS A 264 28.25 8.93 -10.86
C LYS A 264 27.97 9.25 -12.34
N GLY A 265 26.96 10.07 -12.61
CA GLY A 265 26.63 10.52 -13.96
C GLY A 265 25.66 11.69 -13.95
N GLU A 266 25.76 12.55 -14.97
CA GLU A 266 24.78 13.63 -15.19
C GLU A 266 23.38 13.03 -15.40
N GLN A 267 22.38 13.61 -14.75
CA GLN A 267 20.98 13.26 -14.96
C GLN A 267 20.49 13.98 -16.22
N GLN A 268 19.91 13.21 -17.15
CA GLN A 268 19.38 13.75 -18.39
C GLN A 268 17.87 13.75 -18.39
N LEU A 269 17.28 14.66 -19.15
CA LEU A 269 15.86 14.64 -19.41
C LEU A 269 15.58 13.53 -20.43
N VAL A 270 15.32 12.31 -19.93
CA VAL A 270 15.15 11.12 -20.77
C VAL A 270 13.85 11.21 -21.59
N GLU A 271 13.96 10.86 -22.87
CA GLU A 271 12.85 10.78 -23.81
C GLU A 271 11.79 9.78 -23.40
N GLY A 272 10.54 10.11 -23.71
CA GLY A 272 9.39 9.25 -23.44
C GLY A 272 8.18 10.01 -22.91
N GLU A 273 7.13 9.24 -22.63
CA GLU A 273 5.91 9.72 -22.00
C GLU A 273 6.01 9.52 -20.48
N TRP A 274 5.70 10.58 -19.73
CA TRP A 274 5.89 10.63 -18.28
C TRP A 274 4.61 11.13 -17.61
N GLN A 275 3.92 10.29 -16.86
CA GLN A 275 2.72 10.67 -16.13
C GLN A 275 3.09 11.25 -14.76
N MET A 276 2.62 12.45 -14.44
CA MET A 276 2.77 12.99 -13.09
C MET A 276 1.95 12.18 -12.09
N ILE A 277 2.57 11.86 -10.96
CA ILE A 277 1.90 11.19 -9.83
C ILE A 277 1.90 12.04 -8.56
N TRP A 278 2.73 13.08 -8.47
CA TRP A 278 2.79 13.96 -7.30
C TRP A 278 3.48 15.30 -7.60
N SER A 279 3.03 16.37 -6.94
CA SER A 279 3.65 17.71 -6.90
C SER A 279 3.72 18.23 -5.45
N SER A 280 4.75 19.02 -5.14
CA SER A 280 4.85 19.65 -3.80
C SER A 280 3.92 20.85 -3.61
N GLN A 281 3.38 21.39 -4.69
CA GLN A 281 2.37 22.44 -4.67
C GLN A 281 1.00 21.82 -4.93
N MET A 282 0.00 22.22 -4.12
CA MET A 282 -1.40 21.91 -4.38
C MET A 282 -1.89 22.72 -5.57
N GLU A 283 -2.66 22.08 -6.44
CA GLU A 283 -3.32 22.72 -7.58
C GLU A 283 -4.10 23.96 -7.12
N THR A 284 -3.94 25.06 -7.84
CA THR A 284 -4.78 26.25 -7.65
C THR A 284 -6.12 26.09 -8.37
N ASP A 285 -7.07 27.00 -8.14
CA ASP A 285 -8.35 27.01 -8.85
C ASP A 285 -8.20 27.22 -10.39
N SER A 286 -7.02 27.69 -10.84
CA SER A 286 -6.70 27.88 -12.27
C SER A 286 -6.06 26.63 -12.86
N TRP A 287 -6.89 25.69 -13.29
CA TRP A 287 -6.39 24.45 -13.90
C TRP A 287 -5.58 24.68 -15.20
N ILE A 288 -5.86 25.76 -15.96
CA ILE A 288 -5.09 26.10 -17.17
C ILE A 288 -3.67 26.53 -16.79
N GLU A 289 -3.53 27.35 -15.76
CA GLU A 289 -2.23 27.77 -15.25
C GLU A 289 -1.47 26.57 -14.67
N ASN A 290 -2.13 25.72 -13.90
CA ASN A 290 -1.54 24.48 -13.40
C ASN A 290 -1.04 23.60 -14.57
N ALA A 291 -1.86 23.41 -15.61
CA ALA A 291 -1.50 22.61 -16.77
C ALA A 291 -0.32 23.20 -17.55
N ALA A 292 -0.29 24.51 -17.74
CA ALA A 292 0.76 25.21 -18.48
C ALA A 292 2.10 25.26 -17.73
N ASN A 293 2.03 25.25 -16.42
CA ASN A 293 3.19 25.16 -15.53
C ASN A 293 3.64 23.70 -15.30
N GLY A 294 2.96 22.74 -15.94
CA GLY A 294 3.27 21.32 -15.79
C GLY A 294 3.01 20.80 -14.39
N LEU A 295 2.01 21.34 -13.66
CA LEU A 295 1.52 20.89 -12.35
C LEU A 295 0.47 19.78 -12.43
N MET A 296 0.20 19.26 -13.62
CA MET A 296 -0.78 18.19 -13.83
C MET A 296 -0.52 17.47 -15.15
N GLY A 297 -1.04 16.24 -15.23
CA GLY A 297 -1.05 15.45 -16.46
C GLY A 297 0.27 14.78 -16.84
N SER A 298 0.42 14.54 -18.14
CA SER A 298 1.55 13.88 -18.76
C SER A 298 2.53 14.88 -19.36
N GLN A 299 3.82 14.60 -19.17
CA GLN A 299 4.94 15.27 -19.81
C GLN A 299 5.57 14.33 -20.85
N ILE A 300 5.57 14.74 -22.11
CA ILE A 300 6.13 13.98 -23.23
C ILE A 300 7.41 14.68 -23.68
N VAL A 301 8.54 14.03 -23.41
CA VAL A 301 9.86 14.48 -23.85
C VAL A 301 10.15 13.82 -25.19
N LYS A 302 10.38 14.64 -26.22
CA LYS A 302 10.68 14.17 -27.57
C LYS A 302 12.13 14.48 -27.93
N GLU A 303 12.61 13.78 -28.95
CA GLU A 303 13.86 14.12 -29.64
C GLU A 303 13.88 15.60 -30.08
N ASN A 304 15.10 16.14 -30.16
CA ASN A 304 15.42 17.49 -30.64
C ASN A 304 14.93 18.63 -29.73
N GLY A 305 15.00 18.45 -28.42
CA GLY A 305 14.72 19.54 -27.47
C GLY A 305 13.25 19.96 -27.44
N ARG A 306 12.31 19.07 -27.78
CA ARG A 306 10.87 19.36 -27.77
C ARG A 306 10.18 18.74 -26.56
N LEU A 307 9.30 19.52 -25.95
CA LEU A 307 8.51 19.10 -24.80
C LEU A 307 7.03 19.30 -25.08
N LYS A 308 6.20 18.43 -24.52
CA LYS A 308 4.75 18.58 -24.55
C LYS A 308 4.14 18.25 -23.20
N PHE A 309 3.26 19.12 -22.71
CA PHE A 309 2.34 18.83 -21.62
C PHE A 309 0.99 18.43 -22.18
N LEU A 310 0.39 17.43 -21.57
CA LEU A 310 -0.92 16.90 -21.95
C LEU A 310 -1.73 16.62 -20.69
N VAL A 311 -2.89 17.26 -20.57
CA VAL A 311 -3.79 17.10 -19.43
C VAL A 311 -5.15 16.66 -19.95
N ASP A 312 -5.65 15.54 -19.45
CA ASP A 312 -7.03 15.13 -19.71
C ASP A 312 -7.97 15.94 -18.83
N ILE A 313 -8.97 16.56 -19.47
CA ILE A 313 -10.03 17.33 -18.83
C ILE A 313 -11.34 16.52 -18.92
N LEU A 314 -12.34 16.93 -18.16
CA LEU A 314 -13.67 16.35 -18.19
C LEU A 314 -14.31 16.44 -19.60
N PHE A 315 -15.24 15.54 -19.91
CA PHE A 315 -16.01 15.50 -21.16
C PHE A 315 -15.18 15.31 -22.45
N GLY A 316 -14.01 14.69 -22.35
CA GLY A 316 -13.17 14.37 -23.52
C GLY A 316 -12.39 15.57 -24.07
N PHE A 317 -12.42 16.69 -23.37
CA PHE A 317 -11.51 17.82 -23.61
C PHE A 317 -10.12 17.45 -23.13
N LYS A 318 -9.09 17.93 -23.83
CA LYS A 318 -7.71 17.84 -23.37
C LYS A 318 -7.05 19.20 -23.47
N PHE A 319 -6.18 19.52 -22.54
CA PHE A 319 -5.25 20.62 -22.73
C PHE A 319 -3.92 20.06 -23.22
N SER A 320 -3.36 20.70 -24.22
CA SER A 320 -2.07 20.36 -24.80
C SER A 320 -1.24 21.63 -24.84
N MET A 321 0.00 21.56 -24.39
CA MET A 321 0.94 22.67 -24.57
C MET A 321 2.25 22.12 -25.11
N ASN A 322 2.68 22.61 -26.27
CA ASN A 322 4.00 22.27 -26.80
C ASN A 322 5.01 23.36 -26.44
N GLY A 323 6.27 22.96 -26.43
CA GLY A 323 7.38 23.85 -26.11
C GLY A 323 8.72 23.25 -26.49
N THR A 324 9.76 23.98 -26.15
CA THR A 324 11.17 23.61 -26.35
C THR A 324 11.92 23.62 -25.03
N PHE A 325 13.00 22.85 -24.97
CA PHE A 325 13.92 22.86 -23.84
C PHE A 325 15.37 22.82 -24.31
N GLU A 326 16.22 23.61 -23.66
CA GLU A 326 17.65 23.67 -23.93
C GLU A 326 18.43 23.49 -22.64
N LYS A 327 19.54 22.76 -22.69
CA LYS A 327 20.37 22.52 -21.51
C LYS A 327 21.11 23.82 -21.13
N SER A 328 20.87 24.32 -19.93
CA SER A 328 21.47 25.58 -19.42
C SER A 328 22.45 25.36 -18.27
N GLY A 329 22.55 24.13 -17.73
CA GLY A 329 23.51 23.77 -16.69
C GLY A 329 23.62 22.27 -16.48
N THR A 330 24.29 21.86 -15.39
CA THR A 330 24.37 20.46 -14.99
C THR A 330 23.01 19.99 -14.51
N ASN A 331 22.37 19.10 -15.29
CA ASN A 331 21.00 18.62 -15.07
C ASN A 331 19.90 19.71 -15.12
N VAL A 332 20.22 20.93 -15.56
CA VAL A 332 19.28 22.06 -15.62
C VAL A 332 18.98 22.42 -17.06
N TYR A 333 17.70 22.65 -17.35
CA TYR A 333 17.17 22.98 -18.66
C TYR A 333 16.34 24.25 -18.59
N ASP A 334 16.51 25.14 -19.56
CA ASP A 334 15.60 26.26 -19.80
C ASP A 334 14.47 25.76 -20.68
N VAL A 335 13.23 25.83 -20.18
CA VAL A 335 12.02 25.36 -20.84
C VAL A 335 11.17 26.55 -21.24
N THR A 336 10.73 26.58 -22.50
CA THR A 336 9.75 27.54 -23.02
C THR A 336 8.57 26.77 -23.57
N MET A 337 7.38 26.97 -23.01
CA MET A 337 6.12 26.46 -23.54
C MET A 337 5.34 27.65 -24.11
N ASP A 338 4.94 27.58 -25.37
CA ASP A 338 4.35 28.72 -26.10
C ASP A 338 3.21 28.34 -27.06
N ASP A 339 2.93 27.05 -27.23
CA ASP A 339 1.88 26.55 -28.12
C ASP A 339 0.82 25.78 -27.33
N GLY A 340 -0.04 26.52 -26.63
CA GLY A 340 -1.17 26.00 -25.87
C GLY A 340 -2.40 25.77 -26.74
N ALA A 341 -3.14 24.69 -26.50
CA ALA A 341 -4.39 24.40 -27.17
C ALA A 341 -5.35 23.57 -26.31
N ILE A 342 -6.65 23.86 -26.42
CA ILE A 342 -7.73 23.00 -25.92
C ILE A 342 -8.19 22.10 -27.06
N VAL A 343 -8.02 20.79 -26.90
CA VAL A 343 -8.28 19.76 -27.91
C VAL A 343 -9.61 19.06 -27.62
N VAL A 344 -10.43 18.91 -28.66
CA VAL A 344 -11.71 18.19 -28.65
C VAL A 344 -11.78 17.31 -29.89
N GLY A 345 -11.66 16.00 -29.70
CA GLY A 345 -11.56 15.06 -30.82
C GLY A 345 -10.40 15.42 -31.77
N PRO A 346 -10.64 15.60 -33.07
CA PRO A 346 -9.60 15.99 -34.03
C PRO A 346 -9.30 17.50 -34.07
N TYR A 347 -10.07 18.33 -33.35
CA TYR A 347 -9.95 19.79 -33.41
C TYR A 347 -9.19 20.35 -32.19
N GLY A 348 -8.40 21.39 -32.39
CA GLY A 348 -7.70 22.12 -31.34
C GLY A 348 -7.96 23.63 -31.42
N LEU A 349 -8.39 24.24 -30.32
CA LEU A 349 -8.53 25.68 -30.17
C LEU A 349 -7.26 26.26 -29.53
N PRO A 350 -6.53 27.16 -30.21
CA PRO A 350 -5.30 27.73 -29.66
C PRO A 350 -5.61 28.59 -28.43
N VAL A 351 -4.69 28.57 -27.47
CA VAL A 351 -4.69 29.39 -26.26
C VAL A 351 -3.38 30.16 -26.23
N GLU A 352 -3.46 31.48 -26.31
CA GLU A 352 -2.29 32.35 -26.21
C GLU A 352 -1.74 32.32 -24.78
N LEU A 353 -0.71 31.51 -24.57
CA LEU A 353 -0.08 31.33 -23.28
C LEU A 353 1.40 31.00 -23.48
N VAL A 354 2.26 31.73 -22.77
CA VAL A 354 3.70 31.51 -22.79
C VAL A 354 4.19 31.33 -21.36
N THR A 355 4.82 30.20 -21.08
CA THR A 355 5.48 29.93 -19.80
C THR A 355 6.96 29.65 -20.02
N LYS A 356 7.80 30.28 -19.20
CA LYS A 356 9.25 30.09 -19.22
C LYS A 356 9.74 29.75 -17.83
N PHE A 357 10.46 28.66 -17.69
CA PHE A 357 10.96 28.22 -16.39
C PHE A 357 12.23 27.38 -16.53
N LYS A 358 12.97 27.28 -15.42
CA LYS A 358 14.07 26.34 -15.29
C LYS A 358 13.54 25.01 -14.77
N LEU A 359 13.99 23.92 -15.38
CA LEU A 359 13.69 22.56 -14.97
C LEU A 359 15.00 21.85 -14.62
N GLU A 360 15.16 21.49 -13.36
CA GLU A 360 16.29 20.70 -12.86
C GLU A 360 15.88 19.24 -12.72
N VAL A 361 16.66 18.32 -13.29
CA VAL A 361 16.48 16.87 -13.13
C VAL A 361 17.27 16.42 -11.91
N LEU A 362 16.58 16.13 -10.81
CA LEU A 362 17.19 15.64 -9.57
C LEU A 362 17.52 14.15 -9.66
N TYR A 363 16.68 13.40 -10.36
CA TYR A 363 16.86 11.98 -10.61
C TYR A 363 16.05 11.55 -11.83
N SER A 364 16.61 10.70 -12.69
CA SER A 364 15.87 10.00 -13.74
C SER A 364 16.41 8.59 -13.95
N ASP A 365 15.51 7.63 -14.09
CA ASP A 365 15.81 6.29 -14.63
C ASP A 365 14.81 5.90 -15.72
N ASP A 366 14.68 4.62 -16.01
CA ASP A 366 13.74 4.08 -17.00
C ASP A 366 12.29 4.01 -16.50
N LYS A 367 12.00 4.37 -15.24
CA LYS A 367 10.70 4.16 -14.58
C LYS A 367 10.18 5.39 -13.86
N ILE A 368 11.05 6.17 -13.23
CA ILE A 368 10.68 7.33 -12.39
C ILE A 368 11.62 8.50 -12.66
N ARG A 369 11.04 9.69 -12.70
CA ARG A 369 11.75 10.95 -12.81
C ARG A 369 11.31 11.89 -11.69
N ILE A 370 12.29 12.52 -11.05
CA ILE A 370 12.10 13.57 -10.05
C ILE A 370 12.72 14.84 -10.59
N THR A 371 11.91 15.88 -10.74
CA THR A 371 12.33 17.18 -11.25
C THR A 371 11.96 18.29 -10.29
N ARG A 372 12.75 19.36 -10.30
CA ARG A 372 12.45 20.63 -9.64
C ARG A 372 12.21 21.69 -10.70
N GLY A 373 11.03 22.29 -10.70
CA GLY A 373 10.66 23.34 -11.66
C GLY A 373 10.71 24.74 -11.05
N TYR A 374 9.90 25.64 -11.61
CA TYR A 374 9.76 27.01 -11.11
C TYR A 374 9.36 27.03 -9.62
N SER A 375 9.73 28.10 -8.91
CA SER A 375 9.42 28.29 -7.48
C SER A 375 9.83 27.11 -6.57
N ASN A 376 10.84 26.33 -6.97
CA ASN A 376 11.33 25.13 -6.26
C ASN A 376 10.28 24.01 -6.09
N ILE A 377 9.26 23.97 -6.94
CA ILE A 377 8.24 22.92 -6.89
C ILE A 377 8.88 21.60 -7.32
N LEU A 378 8.67 20.56 -6.51
CA LEU A 378 9.09 19.20 -6.80
C LEU A 378 7.99 18.45 -7.52
N PHE A 379 8.38 17.68 -8.53
CA PHE A 379 7.49 16.83 -9.31
C PHE A 379 8.01 15.41 -9.33
N VAL A 380 7.11 14.44 -9.20
CA VAL A 380 7.40 13.03 -9.41
C VAL A 380 6.59 12.52 -10.58
N HIS A 381 7.27 11.97 -11.56
CA HIS A 381 6.68 11.38 -12.75
C HIS A 381 7.05 9.90 -12.88
N LEU A 382 6.10 9.09 -13.34
CA LEU A 382 6.32 7.71 -13.76
C LEU A 382 6.39 7.63 -15.27
N ARG A 383 7.28 6.77 -15.79
CA ARG A 383 7.29 6.46 -17.21
C ARG A 383 6.04 5.69 -17.58
N VAL A 384 5.43 6.07 -18.70
CA VAL A 384 4.35 5.32 -19.32
C VAL A 384 4.98 4.45 -20.39
N ASP A 385 5.14 3.16 -20.11
CA ASP A 385 5.54 2.20 -21.12
C ASP A 385 4.32 1.94 -22.02
N ARG A 386 4.48 2.15 -23.33
CA ARG A 386 3.49 1.78 -24.34
C ARG A 386 3.85 0.46 -24.99
#